data_AF-A0A519P3Z2-F1
#
_entry.id   AF-A0A519P3Z2-F1
#
_cell.length_a   1.000
_cell.length_b   1.000
_cell.length_c   1.000
_cell.angle_alpha   90.00
_cell.angle_beta   90.00
_cell.angle_gamma   90.00
#
_symmetry.space_group_name_H-M   'P 1'
#
loop_
_entity.id
_entity.type
_entity.pdbx_description
1 polymer ?
#
loop_
_entity_poly.entity_id
_entity_poly.type
_entity_poly.pdbx_seq_one_letter_code
_entity_poly.pdbx_strand_id
1 'polypeptide(L)'
;MAFHVPRNAGNHPRLFIGGLLVLVIGAAVAAGVLTAEAPRRVFQAEAAAAPPPRPPLVVVEDLPQLKERLDREGAARRFMGAVLVARGDQVLFRQVYGKANYERNEPMRLDTRFRLASDSKQFTAAAILTLQDQGKLSVDDALCDWIQPCPSAWAPVRLHHLLTHQSGIPDLMAQANWGMTRTNYRTKD
;
A
#
# COMPACT_ATOMS: atom_id res chain seq x y z
N MET A 1 -13.06 -2.74 -24.01
CA MET A 1 -14.20 -2.00 -23.44
C MET A 1 -13.62 -0.95 -22.51
N ALA A 2 -13.64 0.32 -22.94
CA ALA A 2 -13.06 1.44 -22.20
C ALA A 2 -14.11 2.01 -21.24
N PHE A 3 -13.75 2.15 -19.97
CA PHE A 3 -14.61 2.75 -18.96
C PHE A 3 -14.51 4.27 -19.08
N HIS A 4 -15.53 4.89 -19.68
CA HIS A 4 -15.68 6.33 -19.80
C HIS A 4 -16.59 6.81 -18.67
N VAL A 5 -16.07 7.67 -17.78
CA VAL A 5 -16.86 8.28 -16.70
C VAL A 5 -17.41 9.62 -17.23
N PRO A 6 -18.72 9.78 -17.44
CA PRO A 6 -19.27 11.04 -17.88
C PRO A 6 -19.21 12.07 -16.76
N ARG A 7 -18.71 13.27 -17.09
CA ARG A 7 -18.84 14.46 -16.25
C ARG A 7 -20.27 15.00 -16.44
N ASN A 8 -21.01 15.09 -15.35
CA ASN A 8 -22.36 15.64 -15.21
C ASN A 8 -23.52 14.74 -15.67
N ALA A 9 -24.24 14.17 -14.71
CA ALA A 9 -25.60 13.67 -14.90
C ALA A 9 -26.44 13.99 -13.66
N GLY A 10 -27.37 14.93 -13.81
CA GLY A 10 -28.31 15.33 -12.78
C GLY A 10 -29.18 16.51 -13.22
N ASN A 11 -29.71 16.48 -14.44
CA ASN A 11 -30.75 17.41 -14.88
C ASN A 11 -31.95 16.57 -15.34
N HIS A 12 -33.04 16.59 -14.58
CA HIS A 12 -34.34 16.05 -15.00
C HIS A 12 -35.37 17.18 -15.00
N PRO A 13 -36.18 17.33 -16.07
CA PRO A 13 -37.25 18.32 -16.12
C PRO A 13 -38.55 17.71 -15.57
N ARG A 14 -39.42 18.55 -14.99
CA ARG A 14 -40.87 18.62 -15.31
C ARG A 14 -41.62 19.67 -14.48
N LEU A 15 -42.20 20.63 -15.23
CA LEU A 15 -43.52 21.27 -15.06
C LEU A 15 -43.77 22.12 -13.81
N PHE A 16 -43.59 23.43 -13.98
CA PHE A 16 -44.18 24.50 -13.16
C PHE A 16 -45.56 24.89 -13.69
N ILE A 17 -46.61 24.83 -12.87
CA ILE A 17 -47.76 25.75 -12.91
C ILE A 17 -48.23 26.06 -11.48
N GLY A 18 -48.06 27.32 -11.08
CA GLY A 18 -49.01 28.16 -10.31
C GLY A 18 -49.43 27.78 -8.89
N GLY A 19 -49.11 28.63 -7.91
CA GLY A 19 -49.82 28.69 -6.63
C GLY A 19 -49.09 29.46 -5.53
N LEU A 20 -49.48 30.72 -5.34
CA LEU A 20 -48.95 31.68 -4.38
C LEU A 20 -49.42 31.40 -2.93
N LEU A 21 -48.55 31.67 -1.94
CA LEU A 21 -48.83 32.18 -0.57
C LEU A 21 -49.53 31.28 0.48
N VAL A 22 -48.86 30.97 1.60
CA VAL A 22 -49.21 31.41 2.99
C VAL A 22 -47.98 31.29 3.90
N LEU A 23 -47.72 32.37 4.64
CA LEU A 23 -46.69 32.59 5.64
C LEU A 23 -46.91 31.83 6.97
N VAL A 24 -45.80 31.31 7.51
CA VAL A 24 -45.29 31.49 8.90
C VAL A 24 -46.02 30.81 10.08
N ILE A 25 -45.16 30.27 10.96
CA ILE A 25 -45.34 29.87 12.36
C ILE A 25 -45.61 28.37 12.60
N GLY A 26 -44.51 27.62 12.54
CA GLY A 26 -44.32 26.33 13.21
C GLY A 26 -42.87 26.17 13.64
N ALA A 27 -42.29 27.25 14.18
CA ALA A 27 -41.01 27.18 14.89
C ALA A 27 -41.19 26.25 16.11
N ALA A 28 -40.21 25.37 16.32
CA ALA A 28 -40.01 24.54 17.53
C ALA A 28 -40.43 23.05 17.54
N VAL A 29 -40.30 22.30 16.43
CA VAL A 29 -40.07 20.82 16.53
C VAL A 29 -38.98 20.29 15.59
N ALA A 30 -38.44 21.09 14.66
CA ALA A 30 -37.37 20.66 13.75
C ALA A 30 -35.94 20.93 14.26
N ALA A 31 -35.69 20.76 15.56
CA ALA A 31 -34.36 20.87 16.16
C ALA A 31 -34.00 19.57 16.89
N GLY A 32 -33.84 18.48 16.13
CA GLY A 32 -33.62 17.17 16.74
C GLY A 32 -33.27 16.03 15.80
N VAL A 33 -32.88 16.30 14.56
CA VAL A 33 -32.18 15.29 13.75
C VAL A 33 -30.72 15.71 13.71
N LEU A 34 -29.97 15.20 14.68
CA LEU A 34 -28.52 15.25 14.69
C LEU A 34 -28.01 14.70 13.36
N THR A 35 -27.53 15.57 12.48
CA THR A 35 -26.45 15.20 11.57
C THR A 35 -25.22 15.01 12.44
N ALA A 36 -25.10 13.84 13.07
CA ALA A 36 -23.85 13.40 13.68
C ALA A 36 -22.87 13.13 12.54
N GLU A 37 -22.30 14.18 11.97
CA GLU A 37 -21.05 14.05 11.24
C GLU A 37 -20.01 13.59 12.25
N ALA A 38 -19.66 12.30 12.19
CA ALA A 38 -18.58 11.73 12.96
C ALA A 38 -17.36 12.65 12.79
N PRO A 39 -16.70 13.09 13.88
CA PRO A 39 -15.61 14.04 13.77
C PRO A 39 -14.54 13.45 12.86
N ARG A 40 -14.33 14.07 11.68
CA ARG A 40 -13.18 13.81 10.84
C ARG A 40 -11.95 14.19 11.66
N ARG A 41 -11.33 13.20 12.32
CA ARG A 41 -10.07 13.37 13.02
C ARG A 41 -9.00 13.72 12.00
N VAL A 42 -8.71 15.01 11.85
CA VAL A 42 -7.54 15.49 11.13
C VAL A 42 -6.33 15.04 11.95
N PHE A 43 -5.50 14.19 11.36
CA PHE A 43 -4.37 13.60 12.05
C PHE A 43 -3.16 14.53 12.04
N GLN A 44 -2.67 14.91 13.23
CA GLN A 44 -1.31 15.43 13.39
C GLN A 44 -0.37 14.28 13.70
N ALA A 45 0.61 14.07 12.82
CA ALA A 45 1.69 13.13 13.05
C ALA A 45 2.59 13.62 14.18
N GLU A 46 2.42 13.08 15.38
CA GLU A 46 3.43 13.20 16.42
C GLU A 46 4.67 12.40 15.98
N ALA A 47 5.82 13.06 15.93
CA ALA A 47 7.05 12.48 15.47
C ALA A 47 7.45 11.34 16.41
N ALA A 48 7.40 10.10 15.92
CA ALA A 48 7.95 8.96 16.66
C ALA A 48 9.43 9.23 16.95
N ALA A 49 9.84 9.02 18.20
CA ALA A 49 11.24 9.11 18.59
C ALA A 49 12.11 8.27 17.64
N ALA A 50 13.25 8.82 17.22
CA ALA A 50 14.16 8.10 16.34
C ALA A 50 14.54 6.76 16.98
N PRO A 51 14.55 5.65 16.21
CA PRO A 51 14.99 4.37 16.75
C PRO A 51 16.42 4.50 17.28
N PRO A 52 16.79 3.74 18.32
CA PRO A 52 18.14 3.77 18.86
C PRO A 52 19.18 3.52 17.76
N PRO A 53 20.39 4.11 17.86
CA PRO A 53 21.44 3.88 16.89
C PRO A 53 21.73 2.39 16.79
N ARG A 54 21.77 1.86 15.57
CA ARG A 54 22.07 0.45 15.35
C ARG A 54 23.52 0.16 15.77
N PRO A 55 23.78 -0.93 16.51
CA PRO A 55 25.13 -1.35 16.85
C PRO A 55 25.98 -1.56 15.58
N PRO A 56 27.32 -1.40 15.67
CA PRO A 56 28.20 -1.59 14.54
C PRO A 56 28.17 -3.04 14.06
N LEU A 57 28.02 -3.23 12.74
CA LEU A 57 27.98 -4.56 12.12
C LEU A 57 29.36 -5.23 12.16
N VAL A 58 29.45 -6.42 12.75
CA VAL A 58 30.67 -7.23 12.73
C VAL A 58 30.60 -8.18 11.53
N VAL A 59 31.56 -8.13 10.61
CA VAL A 59 31.57 -8.96 9.40
C VAL A 59 32.57 -10.10 9.58
N VAL A 60 32.08 -11.34 9.59
CA VAL A 60 32.88 -12.54 9.89
C VAL A 60 33.14 -13.39 8.62
N GLU A 61 32.26 -13.33 7.63
CA GLU A 61 32.35 -14.08 6.35
C GLU A 61 32.52 -15.62 6.51
N ASP A 62 31.91 -16.20 7.55
CA ASP A 62 32.06 -17.61 7.97
C ASP A 62 31.09 -18.59 7.28
N LEU A 63 30.82 -18.41 5.98
CA LEU A 63 29.94 -19.30 5.20
C LEU A 63 30.60 -19.72 3.87
N PRO A 64 31.72 -20.48 3.91
CA PRO A 64 32.50 -20.82 2.71
C PRO A 64 31.73 -21.69 1.70
N GLN A 65 30.88 -22.61 2.16
CA GLN A 65 30.08 -23.46 1.26
C GLN A 65 29.00 -22.66 0.52
N LEU A 66 28.40 -21.67 1.20
CA LEU A 66 27.44 -20.75 0.57
C LEU A 66 28.15 -19.89 -0.46
N LYS A 67 29.33 -19.37 -0.12
CA LYS A 67 30.16 -18.59 -1.04
C LYS A 67 30.47 -19.39 -2.30
N GLU A 68 31.02 -20.59 -2.16
CA GLU A 68 31.38 -21.45 -3.30
C GLU A 68 30.16 -21.75 -4.18
N ARG A 69 29.01 -22.03 -3.57
CA ARG A 69 27.76 -22.27 -4.32
C ARG A 69 27.34 -21.04 -5.11
N LEU A 70 27.28 -19.87 -4.48
CA LEU A 70 26.82 -18.64 -5.14
C LEU A 70 27.82 -18.15 -6.19
N ASP A 71 29.13 -18.33 -5.97
CA ASP A 71 30.16 -18.05 -6.96
C ASP A 71 29.96 -18.92 -8.21
N ARG A 72 29.69 -20.23 -8.03
CA ARG A 72 29.37 -21.14 -9.14
C ARG A 72 28.10 -20.75 -9.88
N GLU A 73 27.00 -20.45 -9.17
CA GLU A 73 25.74 -20.05 -9.81
C GLU A 73 25.85 -18.68 -10.50
N GLY A 74 26.60 -17.74 -9.92
CA GLY A 74 26.90 -16.44 -10.50
C GLY A 74 27.72 -16.55 -11.78
N ALA A 75 28.80 -17.36 -11.75
CA ALA A 75 29.62 -17.65 -12.93
C ALA A 75 28.81 -18.34 -14.04
N ALA A 76 27.91 -19.26 -13.67
CA ALA A 76 26.99 -19.91 -14.59
C ALA A 76 25.81 -19.02 -15.04
N ARG A 77 25.74 -17.76 -14.56
CA ARG A 77 24.66 -16.79 -14.81
C ARG A 77 23.27 -17.29 -14.45
N ARG A 78 23.19 -18.21 -13.50
CA ARG A 78 21.95 -18.76 -12.92
C ARG A 78 21.47 -17.94 -11.72
N PHE A 79 22.36 -17.15 -11.12
CA PHE A 79 22.03 -16.22 -10.06
C PHE A 79 22.59 -14.81 -10.34
N MET A 80 21.77 -13.80 -10.03
CA MET A 80 22.14 -12.40 -10.01
C MET A 80 21.38 -11.74 -8.86
N GLY A 81 22.07 -10.95 -8.04
CA GLY A 81 21.44 -10.34 -6.87
C GLY A 81 22.43 -10.09 -5.75
N ALA A 82 21.91 -9.56 -4.65
CA ALA A 82 22.62 -9.37 -3.40
C ALA A 82 22.15 -10.41 -2.38
N VAL A 83 23.08 -10.92 -1.57
CA VAL A 83 22.79 -11.87 -0.48
C VAL A 83 23.44 -11.34 0.79
N LEU A 84 22.68 -11.34 1.89
CA LEU A 84 23.14 -11.00 3.24
C LEU A 84 22.65 -12.09 4.20
N VAL A 85 23.55 -12.65 5.01
CA VAL A 85 23.23 -13.56 6.11
C VAL A 85 23.79 -12.95 7.39
N ALA A 86 22.96 -12.85 8.42
CA ALA A 86 23.35 -12.30 9.71
C ALA A 86 22.78 -13.13 10.88
N ARG A 87 23.45 -13.07 12.02
CA ARG A 87 23.02 -13.63 13.31
C ARG A 87 23.25 -12.57 14.39
N GLY A 88 22.16 -12.03 14.94
CA GLY A 88 22.24 -10.83 15.78
C GLY A 88 22.92 -9.69 15.02
N ASP A 89 23.93 -9.08 15.61
CA ASP A 89 24.69 -7.98 15.01
C ASP A 89 25.89 -8.45 14.16
N GLN A 90 26.06 -9.77 13.98
CA GLN A 90 27.12 -10.35 13.18
C GLN A 90 26.63 -10.65 11.76
N VAL A 91 27.26 -10.04 10.77
CA VAL A 91 27.13 -10.40 9.35
C VAL A 91 28.03 -11.59 9.06
N LEU A 92 27.40 -12.75 8.83
CA LEU A 92 28.07 -14.00 8.52
C LEU A 92 28.44 -14.11 7.04
N PHE A 93 27.73 -13.41 6.15
CA PHE A 93 28.02 -13.39 4.72
C PHE A 93 27.35 -12.18 4.06
N ARG A 94 28.06 -11.51 3.15
CA ARG A 94 27.47 -10.51 2.26
C ARG A 94 28.18 -10.50 0.91
N GLN A 95 27.44 -10.66 -0.18
CA GLN A 95 28.02 -10.62 -1.52
C GLN A 95 27.00 -10.11 -2.55
N VAL A 96 27.52 -9.70 -3.70
CA VAL A 96 26.72 -9.29 -4.86
C VAL A 96 27.20 -10.03 -6.11
N TYR A 97 26.25 -10.33 -6.99
CA TYR A 97 26.49 -11.09 -8.21
C TYR A 97 25.81 -10.41 -9.39
N GLY A 98 26.57 -10.24 -10.48
CA GLY A 98 26.08 -9.68 -11.75
C GLY A 98 26.05 -8.15 -11.80
N LYS A 99 25.05 -7.60 -12.52
CA LYS A 99 24.99 -6.18 -12.88
C LYS A 99 23.79 -5.50 -12.24
N ALA A 100 23.97 -4.24 -11.86
CA ALA A 100 22.85 -3.37 -11.46
C ALA A 100 22.11 -2.82 -12.69
N ASN A 101 22.82 -2.60 -13.79
CA ASN A 101 22.25 -2.11 -15.05
C ASN A 101 22.94 -2.79 -16.25
N TYR A 102 22.17 -3.46 -17.10
CA TYR A 102 22.70 -4.14 -18.28
C TYR A 102 23.04 -3.17 -19.43
N GLU A 103 22.19 -2.17 -19.67
CA GLU A 103 22.35 -1.19 -20.75
C GLU A 103 23.60 -0.34 -20.55
N ARG A 104 23.83 0.09 -19.30
CA ARG A 104 24.99 0.90 -18.90
C ARG A 104 26.19 0.07 -18.45
N ASN A 105 26.09 -1.25 -18.52
CA ASN A 105 27.13 -2.18 -18.08
C ASN A 105 27.61 -1.93 -16.64
N GLU A 106 26.71 -1.54 -15.73
CA GLU A 106 27.07 -1.19 -14.36
C GLU A 106 27.11 -2.43 -13.46
N PRO A 107 28.22 -2.69 -12.75
CA PRO A 107 28.30 -3.79 -11.81
C PRO A 107 27.37 -3.57 -10.62
N MET A 108 26.86 -4.66 -10.06
CA MET A 108 26.14 -4.61 -8.79
C MET A 108 27.11 -4.29 -7.64
N ARG A 109 26.64 -3.53 -6.66
CA ARG A 109 27.37 -3.15 -5.43
C ARG A 109 26.52 -3.50 -4.19
N LEU A 110 27.17 -3.67 -3.04
CA LEU A 110 26.49 -3.98 -1.77
C LEU A 110 25.42 -2.95 -1.36
N ASP A 111 25.54 -1.71 -1.83
CA ASP A 111 24.61 -0.60 -1.59
C ASP A 111 23.63 -0.35 -2.76
N THR A 112 23.56 -1.28 -3.72
CA THR A 112 22.61 -1.22 -4.84
C THR A 112 21.18 -1.29 -4.31
N ARG A 113 20.32 -0.37 -4.76
CA ARG A 113 18.91 -0.32 -4.37
C ARG A 113 18.06 -1.17 -5.31
N PHE A 114 17.14 -1.94 -4.73
CA PHE A 114 16.20 -2.79 -5.45
C PHE A 114 14.77 -2.30 -5.28
N ARG A 115 13.92 -2.60 -6.27
CA ARG A 115 12.47 -2.52 -6.08
C ARG A 115 12.05 -3.72 -5.24
N LEU A 116 11.46 -3.48 -4.07
CA LEU A 116 11.06 -4.53 -3.12
C LEU A 116 9.82 -5.32 -3.59
N ALA A 117 9.08 -4.80 -4.57
CA ALA A 117 7.86 -5.43 -5.08
C ALA A 117 6.93 -5.85 -3.93
N SER A 118 6.48 -7.10 -3.88
CA SER A 118 5.57 -7.60 -2.85
C SER A 118 6.11 -7.55 -1.42
N ASP A 119 7.42 -7.48 -1.20
CA ASP A 119 7.98 -7.32 0.14
C ASP A 119 7.55 -6.00 0.79
N SER A 120 7.13 -5.02 -0.02
CA SER A 120 6.56 -3.74 0.45
C SER A 120 5.31 -3.93 1.32
N LYS A 121 4.56 -5.04 1.16
CA LYS A 121 3.34 -5.31 1.95
C LYS A 121 3.60 -5.44 3.44
N GLN A 122 4.78 -5.94 3.83
CA GLN A 122 5.17 -6.04 5.25
C GLN A 122 5.24 -4.66 5.91
N PHE A 123 5.72 -3.65 5.18
CA PHE A 123 5.75 -2.27 5.66
C PHE A 123 4.34 -1.68 5.77
N THR A 124 3.46 -1.96 4.81
CA THR A 124 2.06 -1.56 4.89
C THR A 124 1.36 -2.19 6.09
N ALA A 125 1.57 -3.48 6.34
CA ALA A 125 1.02 -4.18 7.50
C ALA A 125 1.55 -3.57 8.81
N ALA A 126 2.85 -3.32 8.91
CA ALA A 126 3.45 -2.67 10.08
C ALA A 126 2.86 -1.27 10.33
N ALA A 127 2.63 -0.48 9.28
CA ALA A 127 1.98 0.82 9.40
C ALA A 127 0.55 0.71 9.94
N ILE A 128 -0.24 -0.26 9.46
CA ILE A 128 -1.61 -0.50 9.94
C ILE A 128 -1.61 -0.92 11.41
N LEU A 129 -0.73 -1.85 11.80
CA LEU A 129 -0.63 -2.30 13.20
C LEU A 129 -0.12 -1.18 14.12
N THR A 130 0.80 -0.33 13.64
CA THR A 130 1.23 0.85 14.39
C THR A 130 0.08 1.83 14.63
N LEU A 131 -0.79 2.03 13.64
CA LEU A 131 -2.00 2.86 13.80
C LEU A 131 -2.98 2.25 14.80
N GLN A 132 -3.09 0.92 14.83
CA GLN A 132 -3.88 0.21 15.85
C GLN A 132 -3.32 0.41 17.25
N ASP A 133 -2.01 0.23 17.45
CA ASP A 133 -1.35 0.43 18.76
C ASP A 133 -1.54 1.87 19.27
N GLN A 134 -1.68 2.83 18.36
CA GLN A 134 -1.96 4.23 18.65
C GLN A 134 -3.47 4.52 18.87
N GLY A 135 -4.33 3.50 18.84
CA GLY A 135 -5.77 3.62 19.01
C GLY A 135 -6.47 4.40 17.89
N LYS A 136 -5.87 4.46 16.70
CA LYS A 136 -6.39 5.24 15.57
C LYS A 136 -7.34 4.47 14.66
N LEU A 137 -7.19 3.16 14.64
CA LEU A 137 -8.06 2.20 13.97
C LEU A 137 -8.04 0.89 14.76
N SER A 138 -8.98 -0.01 14.48
CA SER A 138 -8.88 -1.43 14.83
C SER A 138 -8.78 -2.24 13.56
N VAL A 139 -7.98 -3.31 13.55
CA VAL A 139 -8.00 -4.26 12.42
C VAL A 139 -9.36 -4.95 12.27
N ASP A 140 -10.22 -4.87 13.28
CA ASP A 140 -11.60 -5.36 13.26
C ASP A 140 -12.61 -4.32 12.75
N ASP A 141 -12.18 -3.12 12.40
CA ASP A 141 -13.03 -2.09 11.79
C ASP A 141 -13.58 -2.59 10.45
N ALA A 142 -14.81 -2.17 10.11
CA ALA A 142 -15.37 -2.45 8.80
C ALA A 142 -14.62 -1.68 7.73
N LEU A 143 -14.31 -2.34 6.61
CA LEU A 143 -13.61 -1.68 5.50
C LEU A 143 -14.36 -0.44 5.00
N CYS A 144 -15.69 -0.50 5.01
CA CYS A 144 -16.55 0.59 4.59
C CYS A 144 -16.47 1.81 5.51
N ASP A 145 -15.96 1.71 6.74
CA ASP A 145 -15.77 2.90 7.59
C ASP A 145 -14.64 3.79 7.04
N TRP A 146 -13.72 3.20 6.26
CA TRP A 146 -12.48 3.84 5.80
C TRP A 146 -12.45 4.16 4.30
N ILE A 147 -13.22 3.45 3.47
CA ILE A 147 -13.24 3.63 2.01
C ILE A 147 -14.65 3.99 1.53
N GLN A 148 -14.79 5.19 0.98
CA GLN A 148 -16.06 5.70 0.46
C GLN A 148 -15.92 6.23 -0.98
N PRO A 149 -16.88 5.96 -1.88
CA PRO A 149 -18.08 5.13 -1.68
C PRO A 149 -17.73 3.63 -1.53
N CYS A 150 -18.32 2.96 -0.54
CA CYS A 150 -18.08 1.53 -0.34
C CYS A 150 -19.08 0.66 -1.13
N PRO A 151 -18.61 -0.28 -1.97
CA PRO A 151 -19.48 -1.28 -2.57
C PRO A 151 -20.21 -2.11 -1.51
N SER A 152 -21.49 -2.38 -1.69
CA SER A 152 -22.27 -3.20 -0.74
C SER A 152 -21.68 -4.60 -0.54
N ALA A 153 -21.05 -5.16 -1.58
CA ALA A 153 -20.34 -6.43 -1.52
C ALA A 153 -19.16 -6.43 -0.53
N TRP A 154 -18.64 -5.26 -0.13
CA TRP A 154 -17.52 -5.13 0.80
C TRP A 154 -17.95 -4.86 2.25
N ALA A 155 -19.26 -4.75 2.52
CA ALA A 155 -19.79 -4.58 3.87
C ALA A 155 -19.32 -5.64 4.91
N PRO A 156 -19.14 -6.94 4.57
CA PRO A 156 -18.63 -7.92 5.53
C PRO A 156 -17.10 -7.88 5.68
N VAL A 157 -16.38 -7.11 4.85
CA VAL A 157 -14.92 -7.06 4.89
C VAL A 157 -14.45 -6.22 6.07
N ARG A 158 -13.39 -6.70 6.75
CA ARG A 158 -12.68 -6.02 7.84
C ARG A 158 -11.25 -5.75 7.41
N LEU A 159 -10.57 -4.82 8.09
CA LEU A 159 -9.18 -4.51 7.76
C LEU A 159 -8.27 -5.75 7.91
N HIS A 160 -8.49 -6.60 8.92
CA HIS A 160 -7.70 -7.83 9.08
C HIS A 160 -7.86 -8.79 7.90
N HIS A 161 -9.05 -8.89 7.28
CA HIS A 161 -9.24 -9.69 6.07
C HIS A 161 -8.35 -9.23 4.90
N LEU A 162 -8.02 -7.93 4.83
CA LEU A 162 -7.08 -7.42 3.82
C LEU A 162 -5.63 -7.80 4.16
N LEU A 163 -5.25 -7.69 5.43
CA LEU A 163 -3.91 -8.05 5.91
C LEU A 163 -3.58 -9.53 5.74
N THR A 164 -4.60 -10.40 5.84
CA THR A 164 -4.45 -11.87 5.78
C THR A 164 -4.86 -12.47 4.45
N HIS A 165 -5.18 -11.66 3.44
CA HIS A 165 -5.64 -12.12 2.11
C HIS A 165 -6.93 -12.98 2.16
N GLN A 166 -7.87 -12.64 3.04
CA GLN A 166 -9.14 -13.35 3.26
C GLN A 166 -10.39 -12.53 2.90
N SER A 167 -10.22 -11.36 2.28
CA SER A 167 -11.34 -10.46 1.96
C SER A 167 -12.27 -10.96 0.85
N GLY A 168 -11.82 -11.93 0.04
CA GLY A 168 -12.53 -12.39 -1.15
C GLY A 168 -12.57 -11.35 -2.30
N ILE A 169 -11.87 -10.22 -2.16
CA ILE A 169 -11.78 -9.21 -3.23
C ILE A 169 -10.92 -9.79 -4.37
N PRO A 170 -11.43 -9.83 -5.62
CA PRO A 170 -10.68 -10.40 -6.74
C PRO A 170 -9.35 -9.71 -7.00
N ASP A 171 -8.33 -10.50 -7.31
CA ASP A 171 -7.02 -9.99 -7.72
C ASP A 171 -7.11 -9.33 -9.10
N LEU A 172 -6.82 -8.03 -9.16
CA LEU A 172 -6.75 -7.28 -10.40
C LEU A 172 -5.65 -7.83 -11.33
N MET A 173 -4.55 -8.33 -10.76
CA MET A 173 -3.45 -8.90 -11.53
C MET A 173 -3.79 -10.26 -12.17
N ALA A 174 -4.81 -10.94 -11.68
CA ALA A 174 -5.29 -12.21 -12.22
C ALA A 174 -6.30 -12.05 -13.37
N GLN A 175 -6.72 -10.81 -13.68
CA GLN A 175 -7.64 -10.56 -14.78
C GLN A 175 -6.94 -10.72 -16.12
N ALA A 176 -7.61 -11.34 -17.10
CA ALA A 176 -7.03 -11.69 -18.41
C ALA A 176 -6.48 -10.48 -19.19
N ASN A 177 -6.96 -9.27 -18.89
CA ASN A 177 -6.53 -8.02 -19.50
C ASN A 177 -5.46 -7.26 -18.72
N TRP A 178 -5.04 -7.76 -17.55
CA TRP A 178 -4.03 -7.10 -16.74
C TRP A 178 -2.69 -7.05 -17.47
N GLY A 179 -2.09 -5.87 -17.59
CA GLY A 179 -0.82 -5.67 -18.29
C GLY A 179 -0.89 -5.63 -19.82
N MET A 180 -2.08 -5.79 -20.44
CA MET A 180 -2.25 -5.60 -21.89
C MET A 180 -2.03 -4.15 -22.33
N THR A 181 -2.18 -3.19 -21.42
CA THR A 181 -1.77 -1.80 -21.62
C THR A 181 -0.49 -1.54 -20.83
N ARG A 182 0.67 -1.76 -21.47
CA ARG A 182 1.95 -1.30 -20.93
C ARG A 182 2.05 0.21 -21.14
N THR A 183 1.72 1.00 -20.13
CA THR A 183 2.18 2.39 -20.06
C THR A 183 3.66 2.37 -19.72
N ASN A 184 4.50 2.24 -20.74
CA ASN A 184 5.92 2.51 -20.56
C ASN A 184 6.05 3.99 -20.19
N TYR A 185 6.29 4.28 -18.91
CA TYR A 185 6.92 5.54 -18.53
C TYR A 185 8.35 5.50 -19.06
N ARG A 186 8.51 5.82 -20.35
CA ARG A 186 9.80 6.23 -20.87
C ARG A 186 10.10 7.53 -20.13
N THR A 187 11.07 7.50 -19.22
CA THR A 187 11.75 8.73 -18.80
C THR A 187 12.19 9.39 -20.10
N LYS A 188 11.59 10.54 -20.43
CA LYS A 188 12.15 11.39 -21.47
C LYS A 188 13.56 11.71 -21.02
N ASP A 189 14.49 11.46 -21.92
CA ASP A 189 15.91 11.75 -21.80
C ASP A 189 16.18 13.15 -21.20
#